data_AF-A0A9D5MDR4-F1
#
_entry.id   AF-A0A9D5MDR4-F1
#
_cell.length_a   1.000
_cell.length_b   1.000
_cell.length_c   1.000
_cell.angle_alpha   90.00
_cell.angle_beta   90.00
_cell.angle_gamma   90.00
#
_symmetry.space_group_name_H-M   'P 1'
#
loop_
_entity.id
_entity.type
_entity.pdbx_description
1 polymer ?
#
loop_
_entity_poly.entity_id
_entity_poly.type
_entity_poly.pdbx_seq_one_letter_code
_entity_poly.pdbx_strand_id
1 'polypeptide(L)' 'MKGNFFLGNKQFEVRDMVFPAPGPDQVFIRNRAAGICGTDVHIYHGEKGSADVTPPVVLGHEYSGVVEAEYSCPSTTG' A
#
# COMPACT_ATOMS: atom_id res chain seq x y z
N MET A 1 6.99 -3.58 -8.73
CA MET A 1 7.37 -2.40 -7.91
C MET A 1 7.79 -2.89 -6.53
N LYS A 2 8.48 -2.08 -5.72
CA LYS A 2 8.88 -2.49 -4.37
C LYS A 2 7.88 -1.97 -3.32
N GLY A 3 7.67 -2.73 -2.26
CA GLY A 3 6.91 -2.32 -1.08
C GLY A 3 7.74 -2.51 0.19
N ASN A 4 7.55 -1.61 1.16
CA ASN A 4 8.18 -1.71 2.48
C ASN A 4 7.22 -2.38 3.46
N PHE A 5 7.52 -3.62 3.85
CA PHE A 5 6.70 -4.42 4.75
C PHE A 5 7.15 -4.22 6.19
N PHE A 6 6.24 -3.78 7.04
CA PHE A 6 6.41 -3.87 8.49
C PHE A 6 6.20 -5.32 8.92
N LEU A 7 7.22 -5.93 9.53
CA LEU A 7 7.20 -7.31 9.99
C LEU A 7 6.74 -7.45 11.45
N GLY A 8 6.44 -6.33 12.12
CA GLY A 8 6.32 -6.29 13.57
C GLY A 8 7.69 -6.14 14.23
N ASN A 9 7.69 -6.02 15.56
CA ASN A 9 8.92 -5.97 16.37
C ASN A 9 9.97 -4.98 15.85
N LYS A 10 9.52 -3.81 15.38
CA LYS A 10 10.39 -2.73 14.88
C LYS A 10 11.20 -3.08 13.62
N GLN A 11 10.77 -4.07 12.85
CA GLN A 11 11.47 -4.52 11.65
C GLN A 11 10.70 -4.18 10.37
N PHE A 12 11.46 -3.81 9.35
CA PHE A 12 10.97 -3.54 8.01
C PHE A 12 11.78 -4.33 6.98
N GLU A 13 11.12 -4.74 5.91
CA GLU A 13 11.74 -5.42 4.78
C GLU A 13 11.18 -4.92 3.46
N VAL A 14 12.07 -4.59 2.52
CA VAL A 14 11.66 -4.19 1.16
C VAL A 14 11.56 -5.43 0.28
N ARG A 15 10.37 -5.68 -0.27
CA ARG A 15 10.10 -6.83 -1.15
C ARG A 15 9.59 -6.36 -2.51
N ASP A 16 9.84 -7.16 -3.54
CA ASP A 16 9.19 -6.98 -4.83
C ASP A 16 7.71 -7.38 -4.74
N MET A 17 6.86 -6.59 -5.39
CA MET A 17 5.42 -6.77 -5.45
C MET A 17 4.95 -6.78 -6.89
N VAL A 18 4.05 -7.72 -7.16
CA VAL A 18 3.27 -7.81 -8.39
C VAL A 18 1.86 -7.38 -8.04
N PHE A 19 1.28 -6.50 -8.84
CA PHE A 19 -0.09 -6.06 -8.68
C PHE A 19 -0.92 -6.51 -9.89
N PRO A 20 -2.14 -7.01 -9.66
CA PRO A 20 -3.06 -7.29 -10.75
C PRO A 20 -3.51 -5.99 -11.41
N ALA A 21 -4.11 -6.11 -12.60
CA ALA A 21 -4.83 -4.99 -13.19
C ALA A 21 -5.92 -4.49 -12.21
N PRO A 22 -6.18 -3.17 -12.14
CA PRO A 22 -7.21 -2.62 -11.28
C PRO A 22 -8.60 -3.18 -11.65
N GLY A 23 -9.45 -3.47 -10.67
CA GLY A 23 -10.85 -3.86 -10.87
C GLY A 23 -11.80 -2.66 -11.08
N PRO A 24 -13.11 -2.89 -11.32
CA PRO A 24 -14.08 -1.89 -11.80
C PRO A 24 -14.11 -0.51 -11.14
N ASP A 25 -13.78 -0.40 -9.84
CA ASP A 25 -13.76 0.85 -9.08
C ASP A 25 -12.36 1.16 -8.50
N GLN A 26 -11.32 0.62 -9.12
CA GLN A 26 -9.94 0.76 -8.67
C GLN A 26 -9.12 1.48 -9.72
N VAL A 27 -8.08 2.14 -9.24
CA VAL A 27 -7.02 2.71 -10.06
C VAL A 27 -5.68 2.22 -9.54
N PHE A 28 -4.74 2.03 -10.45
CA PHE A 28 -3.36 1.76 -10.10
C PHE A 28 -2.60 3.08 -10.00
N ILE A 29 -2.15 3.41 -8.79
CA ILE A 29 -1.41 4.64 -8.53
C ILE A 29 0.08 4.32 -8.50
N ARG A 30 0.84 4.96 -9.39
CA ARG A 30 2.30 5.01 -9.28
C ARG A 30 2.66 5.99 -8.17
N ASN A 31 2.86 5.45 -6.96
CA ASN A 31 3.20 6.24 -5.79
C ASN A 31 4.48 7.04 -6.02
N ARG A 32 4.47 8.35 -5.70
CA ARG A 32 5.62 9.25 -5.82
C ARG A 32 6.19 9.63 -4.46
N ALA A 33 5.32 9.75 -3.46
CA ALA A 33 5.72 10.09 -2.11
C ALA A 33 4.68 9.54 -1.12
N ALA A 34 5.17 9.04 0.01
CA ALA A 34 4.36 8.74 1.18
C ALA A 34 4.99 9.41 2.41
N GLY A 35 4.16 10.12 3.19
CA GLY A 35 4.52 10.66 4.48
C GLY A 35 4.61 9.58 5.55
N ILE A 36 5.26 9.93 6.66
CA ILE A 36 5.28 9.12 7.88
C ILE A 36 4.42 9.86 8.90
N CYS A 37 3.32 9.23 9.32
CA CYS A 37 2.43 9.80 10.32
C CYS A 37 2.86 9.37 11.73
N GLY A 38 2.43 10.11 12.76
CA GLY A 38 2.63 9.70 14.15
C GLY A 38 1.99 8.34 14.47
N THR A 39 0.90 7.98 13.78
CA THR A 39 0.25 6.66 13.90
C THR A 39 1.10 5.53 13.35
N ASP A 40 1.93 5.75 12.32
CA ASP A 40 2.90 4.77 11.84
C ASP A 40 3.99 4.51 12.90
N VAL A 41 4.37 5.56 13.65
CA VAL A 41 5.31 5.45 14.78
C VAL A 41 4.69 4.66 15.94
N HIS A 42 3.42 4.89 16.28
CA HIS A 42 2.73 4.08 17.29
C HIS A 42 2.72 2.59 16.90
N ILE A 43 2.39 2.27 15.64
CA ILE A 43 2.41 0.88 15.13
C ILE A 43 3.81 0.29 15.22
N TYR A 44 4.85 1.06 14.88
CA TYR A 44 6.24 0.64 15.00
C TYR A 44 6.61 0.25 16.44
N HIS A 45 6.07 0.94 17.44
CA HIS A 45 6.28 0.66 18.86
C HIS A 45 5.35 -0.43 19.43
N GLY A 46 4.45 -1.00 18.63
CA GLY A 46 3.46 -1.99 19.08
C GLY A 46 2.28 -1.37 19.82
N GLU A 47 2.10 -0.07 19.69
CA GLU A 47 0.97 0.68 20.22
C GLU A 47 -0.18 0.72 19.19
N LYS A 48 -1.36 1.18 19.61
CA LYS A 48 -2.49 1.32 18.69
C LYS A 48 -2.21 2.41 17.67
N GLY A 49 -2.32 2.06 16.38
CA GLY A 49 -2.26 3.00 15.27
C GLY A 49 -3.61 3.64 14.94
N SER A 50 -3.75 4.10 13.70
CA SER A 50 -5.02 4.54 13.11
C SER A 50 -6.00 3.38 12.85
N ALA A 51 -5.48 2.14 12.76
CA ALA A 51 -6.24 0.91 12.61
C ALA A 51 -5.48 -0.26 13.25
N ASP A 52 -6.18 -1.38 13.46
CA ASP A 52 -5.53 -2.63 13.85
C ASP A 52 -4.61 -3.13 12.73
N VAL A 53 -3.38 -3.48 13.09
CA VAL A 53 -2.35 -3.92 12.14
C VAL A 53 -1.92 -5.34 12.50
N THR A 54 -2.00 -6.24 11.52
CA THR A 54 -1.47 -7.61 11.60
C THR A 54 -0.27 -7.74 10.68
N PRO A 55 0.97 -7.73 11.20
CA PRO A 55 2.16 -7.95 10.39
C PRO A 55 2.19 -9.37 9.77
N PRO A 56 2.77 -9.55 8.56
CA PRO A 56 3.46 -8.53 7.75
C PRO A 56 2.49 -7.67 6.92
N VAL A 57 2.66 -6.35 6.95
CA VAL A 57 1.80 -5.39 6.21
C VAL A 57 2.61 -4.24 5.60
N VAL A 58 2.13 -3.64 4.51
CA VAL A 58 2.68 -2.36 4.00
C VAL A 58 2.04 -1.20 4.76
N LEU A 59 2.86 -0.38 5.42
CA LEU A 59 2.41 0.82 6.12
C LEU A 59 2.44 2.06 5.20
N GLY A 60 1.85 3.15 5.69
CA GLY A 60 1.73 4.42 4.96
C GLY A 60 0.30 4.64 4.49
N HIS A 61 -0.37 5.58 5.14
CA HIS A 61 -1.73 6.01 4.82
C HIS A 61 -1.77 7.48 4.34
N GLU A 62 -0.61 8.07 4.09
CA GLU A 62 -0.44 9.44 3.62
C GLU A 62 0.37 9.45 2.32
N TYR A 63 -0.22 8.99 1.21
CA TYR A 63 0.50 8.86 -0.07
C TYR A 63 -0.11 9.71 -1.19
N SER A 64 0.74 10.10 -2.14
CA SER A 64 0.33 10.78 -3.36
C SER A 64 1.14 10.27 -4.56
N GLY A 65 0.48 10.24 -5.71
CA GLY A 65 1.08 9.70 -6.92
C GLY A 65 0.31 10.06 -8.17
N VAL A 66 0.65 9.40 -9.25
CA VAL A 66 0.00 9.57 -10.56
C VAL A 66 -0.81 8.33 -10.86
N VAL A 67 -2.03 8.49 -11.37
CA VAL A 67 -2.83 7.38 -11.91
C VAL A 67 -2.08 6.81 -13.12
N GLU A 68 -1.66 5.56 -13.02
CA GLU A 68 -0.89 4.85 -14.05
C GLU A 68 -1.78 3.94 -14.90
N ALA A 69 -2.82 3.37 -14.29
CA ALA A 69 -3.84 2.59 -14.99
C ALA A 69 -5.19 2.69 -14.28
N GLU A 70 -6.25 2.51 -15.04
CA GLU A 70 -7.63 2.41 -14.56
C GLU A 70 -8.21 1.09 -15.06
N TYR A 71 -9.34 0.66 -14.50
CA TYR A 71 -10.02 -0.53 -15.00
C TYR A 71 -10.45 -0.36 -16.46
N SER A 72 -9.99 -1.28 -17.30
CA SER A 72 -10.55 -1.48 -18.63
C SER A 72 -11.51 -2.66 -18.58
N CYS A 73 -12.79 -2.44 -18.86
CA CYS A 73 -13.73 -3.52 -19.07
C CYS A 73 -13.21 -4.42 -20.21
N PRO A 74 -12.95 -5.71 -19.98
CA PRO A 74 -12.62 -6.60 -21.08
C PRO A 74 -13.83 -6.63 -21.98
N SER A 75 -13.72 -6.03 -23.17
CA SER A 75 -14.79 -5.93 -24.14
C SER A 75 -15.44 -7.29 -24.30
N THR A 76 -16.75 -7.39 -24.04
CA THR A 76 -17.56 -8.52 -24.48
C THR A 76 -17.32 -8.69 -25.97
N THR A 77 -16.53 -9.70 -26.35
CA THR A 77 -16.51 -10.25 -27.70
C THR A 77 -17.95 -10.63 -28.04
N GLY A 78 -18.58 -9.84 -28.90
CA GLY A 78 -19.73 -10.27 -29.70
C GLY A 78 -19.28 -11.16 -30.84
#